data_AF-A0A848UVX9-F1
#
_entry.id   AF-A0A848UVX9-F1
#
_cell.length_a   1.000
_cell.length_b   1.000
_cell.length_c   1.000
_cell.angle_alpha   90.00
_cell.angle_beta   90.00
_cell.angle_gamma   90.00
#
_symmetry.space_group_name_H-M   'P 1'
#
loop_
_entity.id
_entity.type
_entity.pdbx_description
1 polymer ?
#
loop_
_entity_poly.entity_id
_entity_poly.type
_entity_poly.pdbx_seq_one_letter_code
_entity_poly.pdbx_strand_id
1 'polypeptide(L)'
;MNSKLLNLNEFMSEELDDGTGSETNEEASEMSVIELPGNVDFGLTSSIDKMIYDDIEMTNVGGKIRLFDHRAQLENLAMNLLDGRVVMNGEYYAPKEKEPIIDFDFGIDKMSIKKSAEKFNTIDKLAPIATSCSGTFSTDMKLSAILDRNMNPKEETIEGGGQMRTQSVYIEKFEPLTKLAEELKIEKLSKQNIEDLKLTYLIDEGKAIVDPFTVKIEGVETTISGYTTILNQEMAYDLKMDLPVEKLPGALAGQASGALADLNKKFGTNLSIGDKIPVNVKVTGTVDKPTISANYGEVAKGAAQDLKEELIETAKEEVQEKIDEVKDDAKEKAQAEANKIMEDARNEADKLMADAKSLADQARDAAYNEAQKLVDGAKNPLDKAAKKIAADKIKKEADNAHSKALAEAQKKADNILAQAQQRADEKINSVE
;
A
#
# COMPACT_ATOMS: atom_id res chain seq x y z
N MET A 1 2.63 35.11 -10.14
CA MET A 1 1.28 35.32 -10.70
C MET A 1 0.32 35.57 -9.55
N ASN A 2 -0.46 36.64 -9.66
CA ASN A 2 -1.57 36.92 -8.75
C ASN A 2 -2.87 36.91 -9.57
N SER A 3 -3.89 36.17 -9.14
CA SER A 3 -5.20 36.19 -9.81
C SER A 3 -6.35 36.07 -8.81
N LYS A 4 -7.49 36.66 -9.14
CA LYS A 4 -8.74 36.42 -8.40
C LYS A 4 -9.43 35.13 -8.85
N LEU A 5 -9.31 34.80 -10.13
CA LEU A 5 -9.88 33.61 -10.74
C LEU A 5 -8.91 33.07 -11.79
N LEU A 6 -8.59 31.80 -11.71
CA LEU A 6 -7.90 31.07 -12.78
C LEU A 6 -8.72 29.84 -13.13
N ASN A 7 -9.30 29.81 -14.32
CA ASN A 7 -9.98 28.65 -14.84
C ASN A 7 -9.02 27.88 -15.74
N LEU A 8 -8.49 26.76 -15.26
CA LEU A 8 -7.56 25.93 -16.03
C LEU A 8 -8.24 25.23 -17.21
N ASN A 9 -9.57 25.09 -17.19
CA ASN A 9 -10.34 24.45 -18.26
C ASN A 9 -10.21 25.22 -19.58
N GLU A 10 -10.03 26.55 -19.49
CA GLU A 10 -9.82 27.41 -20.67
C GLU A 10 -8.50 27.11 -21.40
N PHE A 11 -7.54 26.45 -20.74
CA PHE A 11 -6.26 26.05 -21.32
C PHE A 11 -6.26 24.62 -21.84
N MET A 12 -7.28 23.83 -21.52
CA MET A 12 -7.41 22.43 -21.98
C MET A 12 -8.14 22.32 -23.33
N SER A 13 -8.79 23.39 -23.79
CA SER A 13 -9.70 23.38 -24.95
C SER A 13 -9.06 23.78 -26.28
N GLU A 14 -7.73 23.84 -26.40
CA GLU A 14 -7.07 24.19 -27.67
C GLU A 14 -6.23 23.02 -28.22
N GLU A 15 -6.90 22.02 -28.79
CA GLU A 15 -6.47 21.53 -30.10
C GLU A 15 -7.31 22.26 -31.15
N LEU A 16 -6.65 23.11 -31.94
CA LEU A 16 -7.23 23.84 -33.05
C LEU A 16 -7.76 22.86 -34.11
N ASP A 17 -9.06 22.57 -34.10
CA ASP A 17 -9.77 22.06 -35.27
C ASP A 17 -10.26 23.25 -36.12
N ASP A 18 -9.50 23.60 -37.16
CA ASP A 18 -9.98 24.44 -38.26
C ASP A 18 -10.92 23.58 -39.12
N GLY A 19 -12.23 23.57 -38.81
CA GLY A 19 -13.11 22.71 -39.60
C GLY A 19 -14.59 22.62 -39.24
N THR A 20 -15.32 23.73 -39.24
CA THR A 20 -16.80 23.80 -39.41
C THR A 20 -17.69 23.14 -38.35
N GLY A 21 -18.57 23.95 -37.76
CA GLY A 21 -19.30 23.60 -36.55
C GLY A 21 -20.35 22.50 -36.65
N SER A 22 -20.61 21.90 -35.49
CA SER A 22 -21.94 21.45 -35.04
C SER A 22 -21.92 21.31 -33.52
N GLU A 23 -23.05 21.60 -32.89
CA GLU A 23 -23.28 21.63 -31.45
C GLU A 23 -23.10 20.26 -30.77
N THR A 24 -22.55 20.32 -29.54
CA THR A 24 -22.71 19.41 -28.39
C THR A 24 -22.53 17.91 -28.62
N ASN A 25 -21.32 17.44 -28.29
CA ASN A 25 -21.15 16.25 -27.46
C ASN A 25 -20.01 16.55 -26.47
N GLU A 26 -20.30 16.59 -25.17
CA GLU A 26 -19.28 16.56 -24.11
C GLU A 26 -18.71 15.14 -24.08
N GLU A 27 -17.92 14.78 -25.09
CA GLU A 27 -17.03 13.64 -25.00
C GLU A 27 -15.79 14.10 -24.26
N ALA A 28 -15.50 13.45 -23.13
CA ALA A 28 -14.31 13.69 -22.34
C ALA A 28 -13.09 13.68 -23.26
N SER A 29 -12.44 14.84 -23.39
CA SER A 29 -11.19 14.96 -24.14
C SER A 29 -10.23 13.87 -23.67
N GLU A 30 -9.75 13.02 -24.58
CA GLU A 30 -8.74 12.04 -24.24
C GLU A 30 -7.51 12.79 -23.70
N MET A 31 -7.27 12.69 -22.38
CA MET A 31 -6.09 13.29 -21.78
C MET A 31 -4.86 12.67 -22.43
N SER A 32 -4.00 13.51 -23.01
CA SER A 32 -2.69 13.12 -23.51
C SER A 32 -1.61 13.49 -22.50
N VAL A 33 -0.44 12.85 -22.61
CA VAL A 33 0.71 13.13 -21.75
C VAL A 33 1.11 14.60 -21.91
N ILE A 34 1.16 15.33 -20.79
CA ILE A 34 1.63 16.71 -20.75
C ILE A 34 3.16 16.72 -20.84
N GLU A 35 3.70 16.87 -22.05
CA GLU A 35 5.14 17.01 -22.25
C GLU A 35 5.66 18.34 -21.70
N LEU A 36 6.74 18.29 -20.92
CA LEU A 36 7.40 19.47 -20.36
C LEU A 36 8.69 19.78 -21.13
N PRO A 37 9.04 21.06 -21.39
CA PRO A 37 10.27 21.42 -22.08
C PRO A 37 11.52 21.16 -21.21
N GLY A 38 12.57 20.58 -21.81
CA GLY A 38 13.85 20.35 -21.14
C GLY A 38 14.82 21.55 -21.16
N ASN A 39 14.60 22.50 -22.06
CA ASN A 39 15.47 23.65 -22.31
C ASN A 39 15.01 24.95 -21.63
N VAL A 40 14.03 24.86 -20.73
CA VAL A 40 13.46 26.01 -20.01
C VAL A 40 13.70 25.79 -18.52
N ASP A 41 14.23 26.80 -17.82
CA ASP A 41 14.21 26.88 -16.35
C ASP A 41 13.37 28.11 -15.96
N PHE A 42 12.18 27.85 -15.44
CA PHE A 42 11.17 28.87 -15.17
C PHE A 42 10.60 28.67 -13.76
N GLY A 43 10.63 29.72 -12.95
CA GLY A 43 10.03 29.75 -11.62
C GLY A 43 8.80 30.65 -11.57
N LEU A 44 7.71 30.13 -11.04
CA LEU A 44 6.47 30.84 -10.81
C LEU A 44 6.11 30.79 -9.33
N THR A 45 5.94 31.95 -8.69
CA THR A 45 5.25 32.04 -7.39
C THR A 45 3.80 32.43 -7.64
N SER A 46 2.87 31.62 -7.16
CA SER A 46 1.43 31.78 -7.40
C SER A 46 0.69 32.22 -6.14
N SER A 47 -0.31 33.08 -6.31
CA SER A 47 -1.31 33.44 -5.31
C SER A 47 -2.64 33.67 -6.02
N ILE A 48 -3.56 32.71 -5.91
CA ILE A 48 -4.80 32.67 -6.67
C ILE A 48 -5.97 32.47 -5.70
N ASP A 49 -6.93 33.41 -5.69
CA ASP A 49 -8.05 33.35 -4.74
C ASP A 49 -8.99 32.17 -5.04
N LYS A 50 -9.27 31.92 -6.34
CA LYS A 50 -10.08 30.80 -6.82
C LYS A 50 -9.47 30.18 -8.07
N MET A 51 -9.29 28.87 -8.06
CA MET A 51 -8.83 28.08 -9.20
C MET A 51 -9.88 27.01 -9.52
N ILE A 52 -10.16 26.81 -10.80
CA ILE A 52 -11.08 25.76 -11.28
C ILE A 52 -10.27 24.85 -12.20
N TYR A 53 -10.36 23.54 -11.95
CA TYR A 53 -9.81 22.51 -12.82
C TYR A 53 -10.85 21.39 -12.92
N ASP A 54 -11.29 21.09 -14.14
CA ASP A 54 -12.44 20.25 -14.44
C ASP A 54 -13.65 20.67 -13.59
N ASP A 55 -14.18 19.78 -12.75
CA ASP A 55 -15.28 20.02 -11.83
C ASP A 55 -14.81 20.29 -10.37
N ILE A 56 -13.51 20.53 -10.20
CA ILE A 56 -12.83 20.76 -8.93
C ILE A 56 -12.61 22.25 -8.72
N GLU A 57 -13.18 22.77 -7.64
CA GLU A 57 -12.95 24.13 -7.18
C GLU A 57 -11.95 24.14 -6.02
N MET A 58 -10.90 24.94 -6.18
CA MET A 58 -9.88 25.20 -5.17
C MET A 58 -9.88 26.68 -4.81
N THR A 59 -9.66 27.01 -3.54
CA THR A 59 -9.55 28.41 -3.09
C THR A 59 -8.26 28.65 -2.32
N ASN A 60 -7.80 29.90 -2.31
CA ASN A 60 -6.56 30.33 -1.66
C ASN A 60 -5.34 29.50 -2.10
N VAL A 61 -5.21 29.27 -3.41
CA VAL A 61 -4.09 28.51 -3.98
C VAL A 61 -2.84 29.36 -3.95
N GLY A 62 -1.79 28.91 -3.27
CA GLY A 62 -0.53 29.63 -3.19
C GLY A 62 0.66 28.73 -2.99
N GLY A 63 1.78 29.05 -3.64
CA GLY A 63 3.00 28.23 -3.59
C GLY A 63 3.96 28.58 -4.71
N LYS A 64 5.00 27.76 -4.87
CA LYS A 64 5.95 27.90 -5.98
C LYS A 64 5.86 26.70 -6.91
N ILE A 65 5.99 26.98 -8.20
CA ILE A 65 6.06 26.00 -9.27
C ILE A 65 7.36 26.29 -10.02
N ARG A 66 8.21 25.30 -10.22
CA ARG A 66 9.42 25.41 -11.02
C ARG A 66 9.38 24.40 -12.15
N LEU A 67 9.53 24.88 -13.38
CA LEU A 67 9.65 24.08 -14.57
C LEU A 67 11.11 24.02 -14.99
N PHE A 68 11.72 22.85 -15.02
CA PHE A 68 13.10 22.66 -15.47
C PHE A 68 13.34 21.21 -15.91
N ASP A 69 14.16 20.98 -16.93
CA ASP A 69 14.62 19.64 -17.31
C ASP A 69 13.48 18.58 -17.38
N HIS A 70 12.38 18.91 -18.07
CA HIS A 70 11.18 18.07 -18.18
C HIS A 70 10.43 17.80 -16.84
N ARG A 71 10.67 18.61 -15.80
CA ARG A 71 10.06 18.49 -14.47
C ARG A 71 9.24 19.72 -14.13
N ALA A 72 8.05 19.51 -13.58
CA ALA A 72 7.29 20.52 -12.85
C ALA A 72 7.37 20.20 -11.35
N GLN A 73 8.17 20.98 -10.63
CA GLN A 73 8.34 20.88 -9.20
C GLN A 73 7.39 21.82 -8.47
N LEU A 74 6.67 21.30 -7.48
CA LEU A 74 5.75 22.02 -6.61
C LEU A 74 6.38 22.17 -5.24
N GLU A 75 6.52 23.40 -4.76
CA GLU A 75 7.05 23.70 -3.43
C GLU A 75 6.03 24.49 -2.62
N ASN A 76 5.62 23.92 -1.49
CA ASN A 76 4.66 24.49 -0.54
C ASN A 76 3.39 24.98 -1.23
N LEU A 77 2.84 24.18 -2.16
CA LEU A 77 1.58 24.51 -2.81
C LEU A 77 0.43 24.22 -1.84
N ALA A 78 -0.09 25.28 -1.23
CA ALA A 78 -1.21 25.22 -0.31
C ALA A 78 -2.51 25.65 -1.00
N MET A 79 -3.62 24.99 -0.66
CA MET A 79 -4.95 25.31 -1.17
C MET A 79 -6.03 24.80 -0.21
N ASN A 80 -7.22 25.38 -0.29
CA ASN A 80 -8.43 24.83 0.33
C ASN A 80 -9.22 24.05 -0.72
N LEU A 81 -9.62 22.83 -0.37
CA LEU A 81 -10.24 21.86 -1.27
C LEU A 81 -11.12 20.89 -0.47
N LEU A 82 -12.34 20.63 -0.96
CA LEU A 82 -13.30 19.68 -0.36
C LEU A 82 -13.49 19.83 1.16
N ASP A 83 -13.70 21.07 1.61
CA ASP A 83 -13.84 21.51 3.01
C ASP A 83 -12.56 21.41 3.86
N GLY A 84 -11.48 20.89 3.31
CA GLY A 84 -10.18 20.77 3.96
C GLY A 84 -9.14 21.77 3.45
N ARG A 85 -7.96 21.69 4.04
CA ARG A 85 -6.75 22.36 3.58
C ARG A 85 -5.73 21.32 3.15
N VAL A 86 -5.11 21.55 2.00
CA VAL A 86 -4.05 20.71 1.44
C VAL A 86 -2.78 21.53 1.33
N VAL A 87 -1.65 20.93 1.66
CA VAL A 87 -0.31 21.40 1.34
C VAL A 87 0.37 20.29 0.55
N MET A 88 0.89 20.62 -0.63
CA MET A 88 1.55 19.66 -1.52
C MET A 88 2.98 20.10 -1.82
N ASN A 89 3.89 19.14 -1.80
CA ASN A 89 5.22 19.24 -2.37
C ASN A 89 5.42 18.07 -3.32
N GLY A 90 6.32 18.21 -4.29
CA GLY A 90 6.70 17.08 -5.13
C GLY A 90 7.00 17.48 -6.55
N GLU A 91 7.00 16.50 -7.44
CA GLU A 91 7.32 16.70 -8.84
C GLU A 91 6.51 15.81 -9.77
N TYR A 92 6.23 16.37 -10.95
CA TYR A 92 5.82 15.63 -12.13
C TYR A 92 6.98 15.66 -13.13
N TYR A 93 7.47 14.49 -13.52
CA TYR A 93 8.57 14.32 -14.46
C TYR A 93 8.08 13.63 -15.73
N ALA A 94 8.15 14.33 -16.86
CA ALA A 94 7.66 13.84 -18.16
C ALA A 94 8.72 14.02 -19.25
N PRO A 95 9.77 13.17 -19.27
CA PRO A 95 10.76 13.19 -20.33
C PRO A 95 10.18 12.60 -21.62
N LYS A 96 10.69 13.06 -22.75
CA LYS A 96 10.23 12.63 -24.07
C LYS A 96 10.33 11.11 -24.24
N GLU A 97 9.31 10.51 -24.86
CA GLU A 97 9.25 9.06 -25.17
C GLU A 97 9.26 8.12 -23.96
N LYS A 98 9.02 8.63 -22.74
CA LYS A 98 8.81 7.80 -21.54
C LYS A 98 7.50 8.15 -20.86
N GLU A 99 7.08 7.24 -19.99
CA GLU A 99 5.91 7.42 -19.17
C GLU A 99 6.20 8.44 -18.06
N PRO A 100 5.26 9.36 -17.78
CA PRO A 100 5.45 10.33 -16.71
C PRO A 100 5.52 9.67 -15.34
N ILE A 101 6.28 10.28 -14.44
CA ILE A 101 6.42 9.86 -13.05
C ILE A 101 5.95 10.99 -12.16
N ILE A 102 5.16 10.65 -11.15
CA ILE A 102 4.79 11.55 -10.06
C ILE A 102 5.45 11.11 -8.77
N ASP A 103 5.86 12.07 -7.95
CA ASP A 103 6.29 11.88 -6.57
C ASP A 103 5.78 13.07 -5.76
N PHE A 104 4.81 12.83 -4.88
CA PHE A 104 4.13 13.87 -4.12
C PHE A 104 4.07 13.56 -2.63
N ASP A 105 4.32 14.60 -1.84
CA ASP A 105 4.04 14.69 -0.42
C ASP A 105 2.79 15.55 -0.21
N PHE A 106 1.77 14.99 0.43
CA PHE A 106 0.53 15.68 0.79
C PHE A 106 0.40 15.80 2.31
N GLY A 107 0.17 17.01 2.79
CA GLY A 107 -0.37 17.30 4.11
C GLY A 107 -1.83 17.75 3.97
N ILE A 108 -2.77 16.92 4.40
CA ILE A 108 -4.21 17.16 4.31
C ILE A 108 -4.76 17.37 5.73
N ASP A 109 -5.48 18.46 5.94
CA ASP A 109 -6.16 18.79 7.20
C ASP A 109 -7.66 18.92 6.98
N LYS A 110 -8.44 18.08 7.69
CA LYS A 110 -9.90 18.10 7.77
C LYS A 110 -10.65 18.07 6.44
N MET A 111 -10.19 17.27 5.48
CA MET A 111 -10.89 17.08 4.21
C MET A 111 -12.11 16.15 4.37
N SER A 112 -13.20 16.44 3.68
CA SER A 112 -14.43 15.65 3.74
C SER A 112 -14.26 14.28 3.08
N ILE A 113 -14.49 13.19 3.83
CA ILE A 113 -14.31 11.82 3.32
C ILE A 113 -15.25 11.56 2.14
N LYS A 114 -16.54 11.89 2.31
CA LYS A 114 -17.59 11.66 1.32
C LYS A 114 -17.30 12.41 0.01
N LYS A 115 -17.02 13.72 0.09
CA LYS A 115 -16.71 14.52 -1.11
C LYS A 115 -15.45 14.03 -1.80
N SER A 116 -14.46 13.55 -1.03
CA SER A 116 -13.21 13.03 -1.58
C SER A 116 -13.41 11.73 -2.34
N ALA A 117 -14.22 10.80 -1.79
CA ALA A 117 -14.57 9.56 -2.48
C ALA A 117 -15.39 9.82 -3.75
N GLU A 118 -16.27 10.82 -3.75
CA GLU A 118 -17.06 11.21 -4.93
C GLU A 118 -16.24 11.90 -6.03
N LYS A 119 -15.17 12.62 -5.66
CA LYS A 119 -14.36 13.43 -6.58
C LYS A 119 -13.09 12.74 -7.07
N PHE A 120 -12.50 11.87 -6.27
CA PHE A 120 -11.22 11.25 -6.59
C PHE A 120 -11.38 9.74 -6.71
N ASN A 121 -11.43 9.24 -7.95
CA ASN A 121 -11.48 7.81 -8.27
C ASN A 121 -10.33 7.02 -7.60
N THR A 122 -9.17 7.65 -7.40
CA THR A 122 -8.04 7.04 -6.69
C THR A 122 -8.38 6.69 -5.24
N ILE A 123 -9.14 7.55 -4.54
CA ILE A 123 -9.57 7.28 -3.16
C ILE A 123 -10.58 6.13 -3.12
N ASP A 124 -11.50 6.08 -4.08
CA ASP A 124 -12.45 4.97 -4.19
C ASP A 124 -11.74 3.63 -4.40
N LYS A 125 -10.70 3.58 -5.26
CA LYS A 125 -9.91 2.37 -5.46
C LYS A 125 -9.05 1.99 -4.24
N LEU A 126 -8.37 2.95 -3.62
CA LEU A 126 -7.47 2.72 -2.49
C LEU A 126 -8.22 2.38 -1.20
N ALA A 127 -9.37 3.03 -0.97
CA ALA A 127 -10.14 2.92 0.26
C ALA A 127 -11.65 2.90 -0.06
N PRO A 128 -12.19 1.79 -0.60
CA PRO A 128 -13.59 1.72 -1.03
C PRO A 128 -14.60 2.01 0.09
N ILE A 129 -14.20 1.75 1.34
CA ILE A 129 -14.97 2.10 2.55
C ILE A 129 -15.32 3.59 2.63
N ALA A 130 -14.51 4.47 2.01
CA ALA A 130 -14.70 5.92 2.06
C ALA A 130 -16.07 6.36 1.51
N THR A 131 -16.62 5.66 0.52
CA THR A 131 -17.96 5.92 -0.04
C THR A 131 -19.08 5.71 0.99
N SER A 132 -18.84 4.84 1.97
CA SER A 132 -19.75 4.50 3.07
C SER A 132 -19.49 5.34 4.33
N CYS A 133 -18.54 6.27 4.28
CA CYS A 133 -18.10 7.07 5.41
C CYS A 133 -18.56 8.52 5.30
N SER A 134 -19.02 9.08 6.43
CA SER A 134 -19.28 10.50 6.60
C SER A 134 -18.43 11.04 7.75
N GLY A 135 -17.77 12.18 7.52
CA GLY A 135 -16.82 12.78 8.47
C GLY A 135 -15.69 13.47 7.73
N THR A 136 -14.65 13.84 8.47
CA THR A 136 -13.44 14.45 7.91
C THR A 136 -12.20 13.68 8.33
N PHE A 137 -11.20 13.64 7.45
CA PHE A 137 -9.91 13.05 7.73
C PHE A 137 -8.79 14.06 7.56
N SER A 138 -7.67 13.78 8.21
CA SER A 138 -6.39 14.44 7.98
C SER A 138 -5.35 13.37 7.73
N THR A 139 -4.43 13.60 6.80
CA THR A 139 -3.36 12.65 6.51
C THR A 139 -2.10 13.37 6.12
N ASP A 140 -0.97 12.79 6.49
CA ASP A 140 0.34 13.12 5.95
C ASP A 140 0.75 11.92 5.10
N MET A 141 0.76 12.09 3.77
CA MET A 141 0.85 11.00 2.79
C MET A 141 1.98 11.26 1.79
N LYS A 142 2.75 10.23 1.49
CA LYS A 142 3.61 10.15 0.31
C LYS A 142 2.95 9.29 -0.76
N LEU A 143 3.07 9.69 -2.01
CA LEU A 143 2.53 8.96 -3.16
C LEU A 143 3.46 9.13 -4.35
N SER A 144 3.92 8.01 -4.91
CA SER A 144 4.63 7.95 -6.18
C SER A 144 3.97 6.95 -7.11
N ALA A 145 3.94 7.26 -8.40
CA ALA A 145 3.40 6.36 -9.41
C ALA A 145 3.94 6.70 -10.81
N ILE A 146 3.90 5.71 -11.70
CA ILE A 146 4.02 5.93 -13.14
C ILE A 146 2.63 6.20 -13.70
N LEU A 147 2.49 7.22 -14.54
CA LEU A 147 1.23 7.52 -15.22
C LEU A 147 1.17 6.84 -16.59
N ASP A 148 -0.01 6.35 -16.96
CA ASP A 148 -0.29 5.92 -18.33
C ASP A 148 -0.50 7.12 -19.27
N ARG A 149 -0.83 6.82 -20.54
CA ARG A 149 -1.04 7.85 -21.56
C ARG A 149 -2.26 8.74 -21.27
N ASN A 150 -3.20 8.23 -20.49
CA ASN A 150 -4.42 8.91 -20.07
C ASN A 150 -4.21 9.66 -18.74
N MET A 151 -2.97 9.79 -18.28
CA MET A 151 -2.58 10.45 -17.02
C MET A 151 -3.14 9.75 -15.77
N ASN A 152 -3.55 8.49 -15.88
CA ASN A 152 -3.96 7.69 -14.72
C ASN A 152 -2.73 7.00 -14.11
N PRO A 153 -2.63 6.92 -12.77
CA PRO A 153 -1.61 6.10 -12.12
C PRO A 153 -1.77 4.63 -12.52
N LYS A 154 -0.68 4.02 -12.99
CA LYS A 154 -0.61 2.57 -13.18
C LYS A 154 -0.64 1.90 -11.82
N GLU A 155 -1.69 1.13 -11.59
CA GLU A 155 -2.07 0.62 -10.27
C GLU A 155 -0.96 -0.21 -9.60
N GLU A 156 -0.22 -0.98 -10.39
CA GLU A 156 0.90 -1.81 -9.94
C GLU A 156 2.16 -1.01 -9.56
N THR A 157 2.24 0.25 -9.98
CA THR A 157 3.38 1.14 -9.71
C THR A 157 3.10 2.14 -8.60
N ILE A 158 1.89 2.12 -8.05
CA ILE A 158 1.52 3.02 -6.95
C ILE A 158 2.27 2.56 -5.71
N GLU A 159 3.18 3.40 -5.25
CA GLU A 159 3.87 3.27 -3.98
C GLU A 159 3.49 4.47 -3.12
N GLY A 160 3.37 4.26 -1.81
CA GLY A 160 3.02 5.36 -0.93
C GLY A 160 2.77 4.91 0.49
N GLY A 161 2.33 5.83 1.31
CA GLY A 161 2.02 5.54 2.70
C GLY A 161 1.92 6.81 3.52
N GLY A 162 1.40 6.65 4.72
CA GLY A 162 1.13 7.81 5.55
C GLY A 162 0.48 7.48 6.87
N GLN A 163 0.15 8.55 7.59
CA GLN A 163 -0.61 8.48 8.83
C GLN A 163 -1.91 9.25 8.67
N MET A 164 -3.02 8.52 8.75
CA MET A 164 -4.35 9.09 8.69
C MET A 164 -4.93 9.22 10.11
N ARG A 165 -5.64 10.31 10.34
CA ARG A 165 -6.40 10.55 11.56
C ARG A 165 -7.79 11.11 11.26
N THR A 166 -8.76 10.76 12.08
CA THR A 166 -10.11 11.33 12.04
C THR A 166 -10.59 11.63 13.45
N GLN A 167 -11.47 12.61 13.60
CA GLN A 167 -12.06 12.94 14.91
C GLN A 167 -13.29 12.07 15.17
N SER A 168 -14.17 11.96 14.18
CA SER A 168 -15.35 11.09 14.20
C SER A 168 -15.69 10.75 12.76
N VAL A 169 -15.94 9.46 12.52
CA VAL A 169 -16.39 8.94 11.24
C VAL A 169 -17.59 8.05 11.48
N TYR A 170 -18.69 8.42 10.83
CA TYR A 170 -19.88 7.60 10.79
C TYR A 170 -19.84 6.72 9.53
N ILE A 171 -20.01 5.41 9.73
CA ILE A 171 -19.97 4.38 8.71
C ILE A 171 -21.36 3.76 8.62
N GLU A 172 -21.95 3.76 7.43
CA GLU A 172 -23.20 3.07 7.16
C GLU A 172 -23.24 2.50 5.75
N LYS A 173 -24.06 1.46 5.54
CA LYS A 173 -24.23 0.81 4.22
C LYS A 173 -22.93 0.19 3.67
N PHE A 174 -22.00 -0.15 4.56
CA PHE A 174 -20.79 -0.88 4.20
C PHE A 174 -21.03 -2.38 4.34
N GLU A 175 -21.09 -3.10 3.21
CA GLU A 175 -21.47 -4.52 3.16
C GLU A 175 -20.65 -5.42 4.11
N PRO A 176 -19.33 -5.22 4.29
CA PRO A 176 -18.55 -6.00 5.26
C PRO A 176 -19.05 -5.85 6.71
N LEU A 177 -19.49 -4.65 7.12
CA LEU A 177 -20.09 -4.44 8.44
C LEU A 177 -21.49 -5.04 8.54
N THR A 178 -22.27 -4.99 7.45
CA THR A 178 -23.58 -5.66 7.38
C THR A 178 -23.42 -7.17 7.56
N LYS A 179 -22.51 -7.81 6.82
CA LYS A 179 -22.24 -9.25 6.94
C LYS A 179 -21.66 -9.63 8.30
N LEU A 180 -20.81 -8.78 8.88
CA LEU A 180 -20.32 -8.96 10.23
C LEU A 180 -21.46 -8.94 11.27
N ALA A 181 -22.41 -8.00 11.12
CA ALA A 181 -23.60 -7.92 11.95
C ALA A 181 -24.48 -9.17 11.85
N GLU A 182 -24.65 -9.72 10.65
CA GLU A 182 -25.39 -10.96 10.40
C GLU A 182 -24.71 -12.17 11.04
N GLU A 183 -23.40 -12.34 10.82
CA GLU A 183 -22.61 -13.48 11.30
C GLU A 183 -22.54 -13.51 12.83
N LEU A 184 -22.28 -12.36 13.45
CA LEU A 184 -22.26 -12.23 14.91
C LEU A 184 -23.64 -12.06 15.51
N LYS A 185 -24.70 -11.91 14.70
CA LYS A 185 -26.08 -11.58 15.10
C LYS A 185 -26.18 -10.38 16.05
N ILE A 186 -25.42 -9.32 15.76
CA ILE A 186 -25.42 -8.05 16.48
C ILE A 186 -25.75 -6.96 15.46
N GLU A 187 -27.05 -6.65 15.29
CA GLU A 187 -27.54 -5.71 14.25
C GLU A 187 -26.84 -4.35 14.28
N LYS A 188 -26.47 -3.87 15.47
CA LYS A 188 -25.81 -2.58 15.65
C LYS A 188 -24.43 -2.51 14.98
N LEU A 189 -23.77 -3.64 14.70
CA LEU A 189 -22.49 -3.65 14.00
C LEU A 189 -22.57 -3.12 12.56
N SER A 190 -23.77 -3.13 11.95
CA SER A 190 -23.99 -2.65 10.57
C SER A 190 -23.77 -1.15 10.38
N LYS A 191 -23.79 -0.38 11.48
CA LYS A 191 -23.57 1.07 11.48
C LYS A 191 -22.66 1.44 12.62
N GLN A 192 -21.56 2.13 12.36
CA GLN A 192 -20.57 2.43 13.38
C GLN A 192 -20.23 3.92 13.41
N ASN A 193 -20.07 4.47 14.61
CA ASN A 193 -19.41 5.74 14.79
C ASN A 193 -18.03 5.46 15.41
N ILE A 194 -16.99 5.71 14.63
CA ILE A 194 -15.61 5.54 15.05
C ILE A 194 -15.06 6.90 15.46
N GLU A 195 -14.68 7.03 16.73
CA GLU A 195 -14.09 8.25 17.30
C GLU A 195 -12.57 8.12 17.41
N ASP A 196 -11.87 9.23 17.22
CA ASP A 196 -10.42 9.38 17.40
C ASP A 196 -9.57 8.31 16.69
N LEU A 197 -9.96 7.93 15.47
CA LEU A 197 -9.21 6.97 14.66
C LEU A 197 -7.85 7.54 14.28
N LYS A 198 -6.81 6.73 14.47
CA LYS A 198 -5.47 6.94 13.95
C LYS A 198 -4.98 5.63 13.36
N LEU A 199 -4.52 5.66 12.12
CA LEU A 199 -3.93 4.50 11.47
C LEU A 199 -2.72 4.91 10.63
N THR A 200 -1.77 3.99 10.53
CA THR A 200 -0.67 4.05 9.58
C THR A 200 -0.98 3.09 8.44
N TYR A 201 -0.68 3.51 7.22
CA TYR A 201 -0.89 2.68 6.03
C TYR A 201 0.31 2.76 5.09
N LEU A 202 0.48 1.69 4.32
CA LEU A 202 1.47 1.53 3.27
C LEU A 202 0.74 1.13 1.99
N ILE A 203 1.14 1.69 0.87
CA ILE A 203 0.71 1.25 -0.45
C ILE A 203 1.93 0.63 -1.11
N ASP A 204 1.85 -0.67 -1.38
CA ASP A 204 2.94 -1.46 -1.93
C ASP A 204 2.39 -2.61 -2.79
N GLU A 205 3.01 -2.86 -3.94
CA GLU A 205 2.63 -3.91 -4.89
C GLU A 205 1.10 -3.97 -5.19
N GLY A 206 0.47 -2.81 -5.37
CA GLY A 206 -0.97 -2.73 -5.66
C GLY A 206 -1.87 -3.10 -4.47
N LYS A 207 -1.36 -3.04 -3.23
CA LYS A 207 -2.11 -3.25 -1.99
C LYS A 207 -2.02 -2.04 -1.09
N ALA A 208 -3.17 -1.58 -0.59
CA ALA A 208 -3.27 -0.67 0.54
C ALA A 208 -3.30 -1.52 1.83
N ILE A 209 -2.19 -1.51 2.56
CA ILE A 209 -1.97 -2.26 3.80
C ILE A 209 -2.11 -1.31 4.99
N VAL A 210 -2.82 -1.72 6.03
CA VAL A 210 -2.95 -0.96 7.28
C VAL A 210 -2.25 -1.69 8.42
N ASP A 211 -1.45 -0.95 9.17
CA ASP A 211 -0.87 -1.44 10.42
C ASP A 211 -1.97 -1.74 11.44
N PRO A 212 -1.75 -2.66 12.39
CA PRO A 212 -2.70 -2.90 13.47
C PRO A 212 -3.10 -1.61 14.19
N PHE A 213 -4.39 -1.28 14.16
CA PHE A 213 -4.96 -0.14 14.87
C PHE A 213 -6.17 -0.57 15.69
N THR A 214 -6.45 0.15 16.77
CA THR A 214 -7.52 -0.20 17.71
C THR A 214 -8.62 0.84 17.69
N VAL A 215 -9.87 0.39 17.58
CA VAL A 215 -11.08 1.22 17.60
C VAL A 215 -12.11 0.64 18.56
N LYS A 216 -13.11 1.44 18.92
CA LYS A 216 -14.28 0.96 19.64
C LYS A 216 -15.43 0.72 18.67
N ILE A 217 -15.80 -0.53 18.46
CA ILE A 217 -16.95 -0.95 17.65
C ILE A 217 -18.05 -1.35 18.62
N GLU A 218 -19.19 -0.64 18.62
CA GLU A 218 -20.22 -0.78 19.65
C GLU A 218 -19.64 -0.71 21.09
N GLY A 219 -18.61 0.09 21.34
CA GLY A 219 -17.96 0.15 22.64
C GLY A 219 -17.14 -1.08 23.02
N VAL A 220 -16.97 -2.04 22.12
CA VAL A 220 -16.03 -3.15 22.23
C VAL A 220 -14.71 -2.72 21.62
N GLU A 221 -13.61 -2.92 22.34
CA GLU A 221 -12.28 -2.69 21.81
C GLU A 221 -11.97 -3.74 20.75
N THR A 222 -11.66 -3.26 19.55
CA THR A 222 -11.40 -4.08 18.37
C THR A 222 -10.09 -3.66 17.75
N THR A 223 -9.15 -4.59 17.62
CA THR A 223 -7.90 -4.37 16.87
C THR A 223 -8.07 -4.88 15.45
N ILE A 224 -7.75 -4.04 14.47
CA ILE A 224 -7.95 -4.29 13.04
C ILE A 224 -6.59 -4.20 12.34
N SER A 225 -6.28 -5.18 11.50
CA SER A 225 -5.12 -5.18 10.60
C SER A 225 -5.47 -5.87 9.29
N GLY A 226 -4.83 -5.51 8.19
CA GLY A 226 -5.09 -6.16 6.92
C GLY A 226 -4.73 -5.34 5.72
N TYR A 227 -5.31 -5.70 4.58
CA TYR A 227 -5.10 -4.99 3.33
C TYR A 227 -6.32 -5.05 2.41
N THR A 228 -6.34 -4.13 1.45
CA THR A 228 -7.21 -4.15 0.26
C THR A 228 -6.35 -3.98 -0.99
N THR A 229 -6.62 -4.74 -2.04
CA THR A 229 -5.96 -4.59 -3.35
C THR A 229 -6.61 -3.47 -4.15
N ILE A 230 -5.80 -2.74 -4.91
CA ILE A 230 -6.27 -1.58 -5.70
C ILE A 230 -7.04 -2.03 -6.94
N LEU A 231 -6.59 -3.11 -7.59
CA LEU A 231 -7.09 -3.56 -8.90
C LEU A 231 -8.50 -4.15 -8.85
N ASN A 232 -8.77 -5.00 -7.86
CA ASN A 232 -10.01 -5.77 -7.77
C ASN A 232 -10.74 -5.62 -6.43
N GLN A 233 -10.25 -4.73 -5.54
CA GLN A 233 -10.83 -4.49 -4.22
C GLN A 233 -11.02 -5.79 -3.41
N GLU A 234 -10.15 -6.78 -3.64
CA GLU A 234 -10.02 -7.94 -2.78
C GLU A 234 -9.42 -7.49 -1.46
N MET A 235 -9.92 -8.04 -0.36
CA MET A 235 -9.50 -7.65 0.97
C MET A 235 -9.28 -8.87 1.84
N ALA A 236 -8.40 -8.68 2.82
CA ALA A 236 -8.20 -9.60 3.93
C ALA A 236 -7.94 -8.76 5.18
N TYR A 237 -8.87 -8.76 6.12
CA TYR A 237 -8.76 -8.08 7.40
C TYR A 237 -8.98 -9.05 8.55
N ASP A 238 -8.13 -8.92 9.57
CA ASP A 238 -8.26 -9.59 10.85
C ASP A 238 -8.77 -8.57 11.89
N LEU A 239 -9.89 -8.91 12.53
CA LEU A 239 -10.53 -8.13 13.58
C LEU A 239 -10.46 -8.95 14.87
N LYS A 240 -9.74 -8.47 15.86
CA LYS A 240 -9.67 -9.07 17.20
C LYS A 240 -10.57 -8.29 18.13
N MET A 241 -11.68 -8.89 18.56
CA MET A 241 -12.71 -8.26 19.37
C MET A 241 -12.79 -8.92 20.75
N ASP A 242 -12.76 -8.13 21.81
CA ASP A 242 -13.03 -8.64 23.17
C ASP A 242 -14.52 -8.47 23.52
N LEU A 243 -15.36 -9.34 22.95
CA LEU A 243 -16.82 -9.25 23.09
C LEU A 243 -17.28 -9.56 24.53
N PRO A 244 -17.97 -8.64 25.21
CA PRO A 244 -18.64 -8.94 26.47
C PRO A 244 -19.72 -10.00 26.25
N VAL A 245 -19.85 -10.96 27.16
CA VAL A 245 -20.85 -12.04 27.07
C VAL A 245 -22.27 -11.50 26.88
N GLU A 246 -22.59 -10.35 27.46
CA GLU A 246 -23.89 -9.67 27.33
C GLU A 246 -24.24 -9.29 25.88
N LYS A 247 -23.24 -9.10 25.02
CA LYS A 247 -23.42 -8.74 23.62
C LYS A 247 -23.54 -9.95 22.70
N LEU A 248 -23.32 -11.16 23.21
CA LEU A 248 -23.39 -12.37 22.42
C LEU A 248 -24.85 -12.77 22.12
N PRO A 249 -25.09 -13.40 20.96
CA PRO A 249 -26.42 -13.87 20.60
C PRO A 249 -26.95 -14.86 21.62
N GLY A 250 -28.13 -14.59 22.17
CA GLY A 250 -28.79 -15.46 23.15
C GLY A 250 -28.54 -15.08 24.62
N ALA A 251 -27.50 -14.32 24.96
CA ALA A 251 -27.22 -13.93 26.35
C ALA A 251 -28.35 -13.08 26.98
N LEU A 252 -29.08 -12.31 26.16
CA LEU A 252 -30.18 -11.43 26.59
C LEU A 252 -31.59 -12.00 26.28
N ALA A 253 -31.69 -13.14 25.59
CA ALA A 253 -32.97 -13.73 25.20
C ALA A 253 -33.58 -14.55 26.36
N GLY A 254 -34.03 -13.86 27.41
CA GLY A 254 -34.98 -14.36 28.42
C GLY A 254 -34.50 -15.54 29.28
N GLN A 255 -34.23 -15.24 30.56
CA GLN A 255 -33.80 -16.16 31.63
C GLN A 255 -32.30 -16.49 31.60
N ALA A 256 -31.54 -15.71 32.38
CA ALA A 256 -30.09 -15.66 32.55
C ALA A 256 -29.39 -16.97 32.99
N SER A 257 -30.05 -18.13 32.91
CA SER A 257 -29.47 -19.43 33.27
C SER A 257 -29.43 -20.42 32.11
N GLY A 258 -30.37 -20.36 31.16
CA GLY A 258 -30.45 -21.31 30.04
C GLY A 258 -29.47 -21.00 28.92
N ALA A 259 -29.45 -19.76 28.44
CA ALA A 259 -28.59 -19.35 27.34
C ALA A 259 -27.10 -19.34 27.71
N LEU A 260 -26.76 -18.93 28.94
CA LEU A 260 -25.40 -19.05 29.47
C LEU A 260 -24.97 -20.52 29.58
N ALA A 261 -25.87 -21.42 30.00
CA ALA A 261 -25.58 -22.85 30.03
C ALA A 261 -25.37 -23.43 28.62
N ASP A 262 -26.11 -22.97 27.62
CA ASP A 262 -25.93 -23.40 26.22
C ASP A 262 -24.66 -22.82 25.59
N LEU A 263 -24.29 -21.59 25.91
CA LEU A 263 -22.99 -21.00 25.54
C LEU A 263 -21.85 -21.75 26.24
N ASN A 264 -21.97 -22.03 27.53
CA ASN A 264 -21.01 -22.80 28.32
C ASN A 264 -20.84 -24.23 27.79
N LYS A 265 -21.92 -24.87 27.33
CA LYS A 265 -21.86 -26.17 26.64
C LYS A 265 -21.22 -26.07 25.25
N LYS A 266 -21.54 -25.03 24.49
CA LYS A 266 -21.03 -24.82 23.12
C LYS A 266 -19.55 -24.48 23.11
N PHE A 267 -19.09 -23.68 24.08
CA PHE A 267 -17.71 -23.21 24.19
C PHE A 267 -16.88 -24.04 25.19
N GLY A 268 -17.50 -24.95 25.94
CA GLY A 268 -16.82 -25.83 26.89
C GLY A 268 -16.33 -25.12 28.16
N THR A 269 -16.94 -24.00 28.53
CA THR A 269 -16.43 -23.08 29.56
C THR A 269 -17.47 -22.66 30.58
N ASN A 270 -17.05 -21.95 31.63
CA ASN A 270 -17.96 -21.43 32.67
C ASN A 270 -17.96 -19.89 32.64
N LEU A 271 -18.57 -19.34 31.61
CA LEU A 271 -18.68 -17.90 31.37
C LEU A 271 -19.69 -17.28 32.33
N SER A 272 -19.36 -16.09 32.81
CA SER A 272 -20.21 -15.25 33.66
C SER A 272 -20.59 -13.95 32.96
N ILE A 273 -21.70 -13.36 33.39
CA ILE A 273 -22.09 -12.00 32.99
C ILE A 273 -21.02 -11.04 33.53
N GLY A 274 -20.30 -10.38 32.61
CA GLY A 274 -19.14 -9.53 32.91
C GLY A 274 -17.84 -10.00 32.27
N ASP A 275 -17.76 -11.27 31.86
CA ASP A 275 -16.60 -11.80 31.15
C ASP A 275 -16.55 -11.29 29.70
N LYS A 276 -15.33 -11.20 29.16
CA LYS A 276 -15.08 -10.90 27.75
C LYS A 276 -14.54 -12.15 27.05
N ILE A 277 -15.03 -12.40 25.85
CA ILE A 277 -14.56 -13.51 25.00
C ILE A 277 -13.74 -12.91 23.85
N PRO A 278 -12.48 -13.34 23.67
CA PRO A 278 -11.71 -12.96 22.50
C PRO A 278 -12.29 -13.65 21.27
N VAL A 279 -12.74 -12.86 20.31
CA VAL A 279 -13.27 -13.31 19.02
C VAL A 279 -12.37 -12.78 17.93
N ASN A 280 -11.76 -13.70 17.19
CA ASN A 280 -10.97 -13.41 16.01
C ASN A 280 -11.88 -13.54 14.80
N VAL A 281 -12.16 -12.43 14.13
CA VAL A 281 -12.96 -12.40 12.92
C VAL A 281 -12.06 -12.13 11.73
N LYS A 282 -12.13 -13.00 10.73
CA LYS A 282 -11.47 -12.81 9.44
C LYS A 282 -12.49 -12.38 8.40
N VAL A 283 -12.22 -11.25 7.76
CA VAL A 283 -13.01 -10.68 6.68
C VAL A 283 -12.21 -10.81 5.39
N THR A 284 -12.72 -11.59 4.43
CA THR A 284 -12.08 -11.82 3.14
C THR A 284 -13.04 -11.59 1.97
N GLY A 285 -12.58 -11.75 0.73
CA GLY A 285 -13.40 -11.56 -0.48
C GLY A 285 -13.30 -10.14 -1.00
N THR A 286 -14.32 -9.67 -1.72
CA THR A 286 -14.37 -8.28 -2.21
C THR A 286 -15.30 -7.44 -1.34
N VAL A 287 -15.20 -6.12 -1.45
CA VAL A 287 -16.06 -5.17 -0.71
C VAL A 287 -17.56 -5.46 -0.93
N ASP A 288 -17.97 -5.79 -2.15
CA ASP A 288 -19.36 -6.12 -2.49
C ASP A 288 -19.78 -7.54 -2.10
N LYS A 289 -18.82 -8.47 -1.96
CA LYS A 289 -19.07 -9.87 -1.63
C LYS A 289 -18.14 -10.37 -0.52
N PRO A 290 -18.24 -9.80 0.69
CA PRO A 290 -17.36 -10.17 1.77
C PRO A 290 -17.75 -11.54 2.34
N THR A 291 -16.74 -12.30 2.72
CA THR A 291 -16.87 -13.54 3.50
C THR A 291 -16.37 -13.27 4.91
N ILE A 292 -17.21 -13.56 5.89
CA ILE A 292 -16.89 -13.37 7.31
C ILE A 292 -16.73 -14.74 7.94
N SER A 293 -15.61 -14.96 8.63
CA SER A 293 -15.42 -16.14 9.46
C SER A 293 -15.03 -15.71 10.87
N ALA A 294 -15.82 -16.12 11.86
CA ALA A 294 -15.58 -15.79 13.26
C ALA A 294 -15.10 -17.04 14.00
N ASN A 295 -13.92 -16.95 14.60
CA ASN A 295 -13.42 -17.93 15.54
C ASN A 295 -13.45 -17.33 16.95
N TYR A 296 -14.26 -17.94 17.81
CA TYR A 296 -14.29 -17.66 19.23
C TYR A 296 -13.11 -18.43 19.80
N GLY A 297 -12.03 -17.73 20.20
CA GLY A 297 -10.81 -18.39 20.66
C GLY A 297 -11.12 -19.45 21.72
N GLU A 298 -10.31 -20.51 21.80
CA GLU A 298 -10.43 -21.54 22.85
C GLU A 298 -10.52 -20.85 24.22
N VAL A 299 -11.74 -20.69 24.74
CA VAL A 299 -11.92 -20.24 26.11
C VAL A 299 -11.36 -21.40 26.94
N ALA A 300 -10.22 -21.15 27.58
CA ALA A 300 -9.32 -22.17 28.06
C ALA A 300 -10.04 -23.21 28.95
N LYS A 301 -9.62 -24.47 28.79
CA LYS A 301 -9.74 -25.58 29.75
C LYS A 301 -9.08 -25.22 31.10
N GLY A 302 -9.59 -24.20 31.79
CA GLY A 302 -9.00 -23.64 33.01
C GLY A 302 -9.96 -23.59 34.22
N ALA A 303 -11.21 -24.04 34.07
CA ALA A 303 -12.23 -23.93 35.12
C ALA A 303 -12.87 -25.27 35.54
N ALA A 304 -12.26 -26.40 35.21
CA ALA A 304 -12.74 -27.74 35.58
C ALA A 304 -11.64 -28.60 36.23
N GLN A 305 -10.77 -27.98 37.04
CA GLN A 305 -9.64 -28.66 37.69
C GLN A 305 -9.89 -29.06 39.14
N ASP A 306 -11.16 -29.11 39.56
CA ASP A 306 -11.58 -29.72 40.82
C ASP A 306 -12.79 -30.60 40.55
N LEU A 307 -12.55 -31.85 40.13
CA LEU A 307 -13.28 -33.06 40.55
C LEU A 307 -12.95 -34.24 39.63
N LYS A 308 -12.23 -35.19 40.23
CA LYS A 308 -12.06 -36.61 39.88
C LYS A 308 -10.93 -37.00 38.93
N GLU A 309 -9.77 -37.15 39.56
CA GLU A 309 -8.91 -38.34 39.40
C GLU A 309 -9.76 -39.62 39.43
N GLU A 310 -9.97 -40.23 38.26
CA GLU A 310 -10.07 -41.67 37.97
C GLU A 310 -10.77 -41.78 36.62
N LEU A 311 -9.97 -41.98 35.56
CA LEU A 311 -10.27 -42.62 34.27
C LEU A 311 -9.15 -42.23 33.27
N ILE A 312 -7.91 -42.46 33.68
CA ILE A 312 -6.89 -42.96 32.74
C ILE A 312 -7.32 -44.42 32.56
N GLU A 313 -7.71 -44.88 31.37
CA GLU A 313 -6.80 -45.67 30.53
C GLU A 313 -7.57 -46.21 29.30
N THR A 314 -8.27 -45.37 28.51
CA THR A 314 -8.90 -45.84 27.25
C THR A 314 -9.18 -44.75 26.22
N ALA A 315 -8.34 -43.71 26.15
CA ALA A 315 -8.45 -42.67 25.11
C ALA A 315 -7.09 -42.01 24.77
N LYS A 316 -5.98 -42.76 24.95
CA LYS A 316 -4.61 -42.26 24.71
C LYS A 316 -3.99 -42.72 23.39
N GLU A 317 -4.68 -43.48 22.55
CA GLU A 317 -4.08 -44.00 21.31
C GLU A 317 -4.75 -43.58 19.99
N GLU A 318 -5.94 -42.93 19.97
CA GLU A 318 -6.57 -42.49 18.70
C GLU A 318 -6.57 -40.96 18.45
N VAL A 319 -6.03 -40.15 19.37
CA VAL A 319 -5.92 -38.68 19.18
C VAL A 319 -4.52 -38.22 18.80
N GLN A 320 -3.50 -39.04 19.02
CA GLN A 320 -2.12 -38.69 18.65
C GLN A 320 -1.88 -38.84 17.14
N GLU A 321 -2.52 -39.81 16.47
CA GLU A 321 -2.35 -40.04 15.03
C GLU A 321 -2.99 -38.97 14.12
N LYS A 322 -4.00 -38.22 14.59
CA LYS A 322 -4.67 -37.17 13.79
C LYS A 322 -4.23 -35.73 14.10
N ILE A 323 -3.49 -35.50 15.18
CA ILE A 323 -2.87 -34.21 15.47
C ILE A 323 -1.49 -34.10 14.80
N ASP A 324 -0.78 -35.22 14.65
CA ASP A 324 0.52 -35.24 13.99
C ASP A 324 0.37 -35.14 12.45
N GLU A 325 -0.69 -35.69 11.85
CA GLU A 325 -0.93 -35.63 10.39
C GLU A 325 -1.32 -34.22 9.87
N VAL A 326 -1.98 -33.39 10.69
CA VAL A 326 -2.36 -31.99 10.32
C VAL A 326 -1.22 -31.00 10.61
N LYS A 327 -0.36 -31.29 11.59
CA LYS A 327 0.84 -30.49 11.85
C LYS A 327 1.93 -30.76 10.82
N ASP A 328 2.04 -31.98 10.31
CA ASP A 328 3.04 -32.32 9.28
C ASP A 328 2.67 -31.75 7.90
N ASP A 329 1.40 -31.74 7.47
CA ASP A 329 1.00 -31.15 6.18
C ASP A 329 1.11 -29.60 6.17
N ALA A 330 0.85 -28.95 7.32
CA ALA A 330 1.03 -27.51 7.47
C ALA A 330 2.52 -27.11 7.53
N LYS A 331 3.35 -27.92 8.20
CA LYS A 331 4.81 -27.73 8.23
C LYS A 331 5.46 -28.04 6.89
N GLU A 332 5.03 -29.08 6.17
CA GLU A 332 5.51 -29.37 4.81
C GLU A 332 5.14 -28.26 3.84
N LYS A 333 3.93 -27.70 3.91
CA LYS A 333 3.51 -26.57 3.06
C LYS A 333 4.25 -25.28 3.40
N ALA A 334 4.42 -24.95 4.68
CA ALA A 334 5.20 -23.79 5.08
C ALA A 334 6.68 -23.94 4.69
N GLN A 335 7.24 -25.15 4.81
CA GLN A 335 8.60 -25.45 4.38
C GLN A 335 8.73 -25.40 2.85
N ALA A 336 7.74 -25.87 2.09
CA ALA A 336 7.70 -25.79 0.64
C ALA A 336 7.60 -24.34 0.15
N GLU A 337 6.76 -23.52 0.78
CA GLU A 337 6.63 -22.09 0.48
C GLU A 337 7.90 -21.31 0.87
N ALA A 338 8.50 -21.60 2.03
CA ALA A 338 9.79 -21.04 2.44
C ALA A 338 10.91 -21.42 1.47
N ASN A 339 10.96 -22.67 1.03
CA ASN A 339 11.91 -23.13 0.02
C ASN A 339 11.72 -22.43 -1.32
N LYS A 340 10.46 -22.20 -1.73
CA LYS A 340 10.14 -21.49 -2.97
C LYS A 340 10.53 -20.01 -2.91
N ILE A 341 10.27 -19.34 -1.78
CA ILE A 341 10.71 -17.95 -1.53
C ILE A 341 12.24 -17.86 -1.66
N MET A 342 12.96 -18.83 -1.10
CA MET A 342 14.43 -18.88 -1.19
C MET A 342 14.93 -19.23 -2.59
N GLU A 343 14.22 -20.07 -3.34
CA GLU A 343 14.56 -20.42 -4.72
C GLU A 343 14.35 -19.24 -5.68
N ASP A 344 13.21 -18.54 -5.56
CA ASP A 344 12.91 -17.35 -6.35
C ASP A 344 13.91 -16.23 -6.07
N ALA A 345 14.25 -16.00 -4.80
CA ALA A 345 15.27 -15.04 -4.40
C ALA A 345 16.68 -15.39 -4.88
N ARG A 346 17.04 -16.69 -4.91
CA ARG A 346 18.31 -17.16 -5.50
C ARG A 346 18.34 -16.91 -7.00
N ASN A 347 17.26 -17.23 -7.71
CA ASN A 347 17.15 -16.99 -9.14
C ASN A 347 17.25 -15.50 -9.48
N GLU A 348 16.63 -14.63 -8.66
CA GLU A 348 16.70 -13.18 -8.81
C GLU A 348 18.10 -12.64 -8.51
N ALA A 349 18.73 -13.09 -7.41
CA ALA A 349 20.10 -12.74 -7.06
C ALA A 349 21.11 -13.19 -8.12
N ASP A 350 20.98 -14.42 -8.65
CA ASP A 350 21.83 -14.97 -9.70
C ASP A 350 21.66 -14.19 -11.02
N LYS A 351 20.42 -13.85 -11.37
CA LYS A 351 20.12 -13.03 -12.55
C LYS A 351 20.72 -11.63 -12.43
N LEU A 352 20.54 -10.98 -11.27
CA LEU A 352 21.14 -9.68 -10.97
C LEU A 352 22.66 -9.72 -11.09
N MET A 353 23.31 -10.76 -10.57
CA MET A 353 24.75 -10.95 -10.67
C MET A 353 25.23 -11.23 -12.10
N ALA A 354 24.48 -12.02 -12.87
CA ALA A 354 24.78 -12.29 -14.27
C ALA A 354 24.67 -11.01 -15.13
N ASP A 355 23.61 -10.22 -14.94
CA ASP A 355 23.39 -8.96 -15.66
C ASP A 355 24.45 -7.93 -15.29
N ALA A 356 24.75 -7.77 -13.99
CA ALA A 356 25.80 -6.87 -13.53
C ALA A 356 27.18 -7.25 -14.08
N LYS A 357 27.51 -8.55 -14.13
CA LYS A 357 28.76 -9.04 -14.70
C LYS A 357 28.83 -8.79 -16.20
N SER A 358 27.77 -9.09 -16.93
CA SER A 358 27.69 -8.85 -18.38
C SER A 358 27.90 -7.37 -18.71
N LEU A 359 27.21 -6.47 -18.01
CA LEU A 359 27.33 -5.03 -18.20
C LEU A 359 28.72 -4.51 -17.80
N ALA A 360 29.27 -4.99 -16.68
CA ALA A 360 30.60 -4.60 -16.23
C ALA A 360 31.69 -5.06 -17.22
N ASP A 361 31.62 -6.30 -17.72
CA ASP A 361 32.55 -6.83 -18.71
C ASP A 361 32.47 -6.05 -20.03
N GLN A 362 31.26 -5.74 -20.53
CA GLN A 362 31.07 -4.91 -21.73
C GLN A 362 31.68 -3.51 -21.57
N ALA A 363 31.46 -2.86 -20.42
CA ALA A 363 32.01 -1.54 -20.14
C ALA A 363 33.54 -1.56 -20.04
N ARG A 364 34.12 -2.60 -19.40
CA ARG A 364 35.57 -2.79 -19.34
C ARG A 364 36.16 -3.03 -20.72
N ASP A 365 35.55 -3.89 -21.53
CA ASP A 365 36.06 -4.23 -22.86
C ASP A 365 35.99 -3.01 -23.81
N ALA A 366 34.94 -2.20 -23.72
CA ALA A 366 34.83 -0.92 -24.44
C ALA A 366 35.97 0.05 -24.03
N ALA A 367 36.25 0.18 -22.74
CA ALA A 367 37.33 1.02 -22.24
C ALA A 367 38.72 0.51 -22.68
N TYR A 368 38.93 -0.81 -22.72
CA TYR A 368 40.17 -1.44 -23.19
C TYR A 368 40.38 -1.22 -24.70
N ASN A 369 39.31 -1.32 -25.50
CA ASN A 369 39.36 -1.02 -26.93
C ASN A 369 39.71 0.45 -27.19
N GLU A 370 39.13 1.38 -26.42
CA GLU A 370 39.43 2.80 -26.55
C GLU A 370 40.87 3.13 -26.11
N ALA A 371 41.34 2.50 -25.03
CA ALA A 371 42.73 2.59 -24.59
C ALA A 371 43.71 2.06 -25.64
N GLN A 372 43.34 1.01 -26.39
CA GLN A 372 44.16 0.47 -27.46
C GLN A 372 44.22 1.38 -28.69
N LYS A 373 43.08 1.95 -29.13
CA LYS A 373 43.05 2.95 -30.22
C LYS A 373 43.91 4.17 -29.91
N LEU A 374 43.94 4.59 -28.64
CA LEU A 374 44.80 5.68 -28.17
C LEU A 374 46.29 5.40 -28.42
N VAL A 375 46.74 4.17 -28.19
CA VAL A 375 48.13 3.74 -28.41
C VAL A 375 48.42 3.54 -29.90
N ASP A 376 47.47 3.00 -30.66
CA ASP A 376 47.63 2.73 -32.10
C ASP A 376 47.69 4.03 -32.91
N GLY A 377 47.05 5.11 -32.43
CA GLY A 377 47.13 6.44 -33.03
C GLY A 377 48.45 7.22 -32.74
N ALA A 378 49.51 6.57 -32.27
CA ALA A 378 50.77 7.23 -31.93
C ALA A 378 51.64 7.55 -33.17
N LYS A 379 52.16 8.78 -33.25
CA LYS A 379 52.91 9.29 -34.43
C LYS A 379 54.43 9.08 -34.34
N ASN A 380 54.99 8.93 -33.15
CA ASN A 380 56.42 8.72 -32.93
C ASN A 380 56.67 7.99 -31.57
N PRO A 381 57.91 7.53 -31.29
CA PRO A 381 58.20 6.75 -30.08
C PRO A 381 57.92 7.46 -28.75
N LEU A 382 58.08 8.79 -28.68
CA LEU A 382 57.78 9.58 -27.47
C LEU A 382 56.27 9.74 -27.25
N ASP A 383 55.52 10.01 -28.32
CA ASP A 383 54.05 10.07 -28.32
C ASP A 383 53.45 8.71 -27.94
N LYS A 384 54.06 7.61 -28.41
CA LYS A 384 53.69 6.24 -28.03
C LYS A 384 53.88 5.98 -26.55
N ALA A 385 54.97 6.48 -25.95
CA ALA A 385 55.21 6.34 -24.51
C ALA A 385 54.18 7.12 -23.68
N ALA A 386 53.86 8.36 -24.08
CA ALA A 386 52.86 9.18 -23.40
C ALA A 386 51.44 8.59 -23.50
N LYS A 387 51.03 8.15 -24.69
CA LYS A 387 49.72 7.50 -24.91
C LYS A 387 49.59 6.16 -24.20
N LYS A 388 50.68 5.40 -24.06
CA LYS A 388 50.70 4.16 -23.27
C LYS A 388 50.40 4.42 -21.79
N ILE A 389 50.98 5.47 -21.20
CA ILE A 389 50.68 5.85 -19.81
C ILE A 389 49.20 6.23 -19.64
N ALA A 390 48.64 6.99 -20.58
CA ALA A 390 47.22 7.35 -20.56
C ALA A 390 46.31 6.11 -20.72
N ALA A 391 46.65 5.20 -21.64
CA ALA A 391 45.94 3.94 -21.84
C ALA A 391 45.99 3.03 -20.60
N ASP A 392 47.13 2.94 -19.93
CA ASP A 392 47.30 2.15 -18.70
C ASP A 392 46.45 2.75 -17.56
N LYS A 393 46.30 4.07 -17.50
CA LYS A 393 45.40 4.74 -16.53
C LYS A 393 43.93 4.43 -16.80
N ILE A 394 43.50 4.48 -18.06
CA ILE A 394 42.12 4.15 -18.48
C ILE A 394 41.79 2.69 -18.14
N LYS A 395 42.71 1.75 -18.43
CA LYS A 395 42.54 0.34 -18.07
C LYS A 395 42.39 0.14 -16.57
N LYS A 396 43.24 0.81 -15.78
CA LYS A 396 43.17 0.76 -14.31
C LYS A 396 41.85 1.33 -13.75
N GLU A 397 41.36 2.43 -14.32
CA GLU A 397 40.05 3.01 -13.92
C GLU A 397 38.89 2.09 -14.31
N ALA A 398 38.95 1.44 -15.48
CA ALA A 398 37.98 0.46 -15.91
C ALA A 398 37.95 -0.80 -15.00
N ASP A 399 39.11 -1.32 -14.60
CA ASP A 399 39.20 -2.47 -13.67
C ASP A 399 38.64 -2.13 -12.28
N ASN A 400 38.87 -0.90 -11.80
CA ASN A 400 38.30 -0.42 -10.54
C ASN A 400 36.78 -0.26 -10.62
N ALA A 401 36.26 0.31 -11.71
CA ALA A 401 34.82 0.46 -11.94
C ALA A 401 34.12 -0.90 -12.07
N HIS A 402 34.72 -1.84 -12.78
CA HIS A 402 34.27 -3.24 -12.90
C HIS A 402 34.15 -3.91 -11.54
N SER A 403 35.23 -3.85 -10.74
CA SER A 403 35.26 -4.46 -9.39
C SER A 403 34.21 -3.83 -8.46
N LYS A 404 34.02 -2.51 -8.54
CA LYS A 404 33.02 -1.79 -7.74
C LYS A 404 31.59 -2.17 -8.12
N ALA A 405 31.29 -2.26 -9.42
CA ALA A 405 29.99 -2.67 -9.91
C ALA A 405 29.62 -4.09 -9.45
N LEU A 406 30.58 -5.03 -9.50
CA LEU A 406 30.37 -6.39 -8.99
C LEU A 406 30.17 -6.43 -7.46
N ALA A 407 30.91 -5.61 -6.70
CA ALA A 407 30.73 -5.52 -5.25
C ALA A 407 29.36 -4.93 -4.85
N GLU A 408 28.87 -3.93 -5.59
CA GLU A 408 27.54 -3.35 -5.37
C GLU A 408 26.41 -4.31 -5.76
N ALA A 409 26.58 -5.06 -6.86
CA ALA A 409 25.64 -6.11 -7.26
C ALA A 409 25.60 -7.25 -6.22
N GLN A 410 26.75 -7.69 -5.71
CA GLN A 410 26.83 -8.69 -4.65
C GLN A 410 26.11 -8.21 -3.38
N LYS A 411 26.33 -6.96 -2.97
CA LYS A 411 25.63 -6.39 -1.80
C LYS A 411 24.11 -6.37 -1.98
N LYS A 412 23.62 -6.11 -3.20
CA LYS A 412 22.18 -6.14 -3.50
C LYS A 412 21.65 -7.57 -3.51
N ALA A 413 22.38 -8.51 -4.12
CA ALA A 413 22.06 -9.94 -4.10
C ALA A 413 21.99 -10.49 -2.67
N ASP A 414 22.96 -10.13 -1.81
CA ASP A 414 22.98 -10.52 -0.40
C ASP A 414 21.77 -9.96 0.36
N ASN A 415 21.33 -8.73 0.03
CA ASN A 415 20.15 -8.12 0.65
C ASN A 415 18.85 -8.81 0.22
N ILE A 416 18.71 -9.16 -1.06
CA ILE A 416 17.59 -9.94 -1.59
C ILE A 416 17.50 -11.29 -0.84
N LEU A 417 18.63 -11.97 -0.68
CA LEU A 417 18.69 -13.24 0.06
C LEU A 417 18.38 -13.07 1.56
N ALA A 418 18.84 -11.98 2.19
CA ALA A 418 18.55 -11.71 3.59
C ALA A 418 17.07 -11.41 3.85
N GLN A 419 16.44 -10.63 2.96
CA GLN A 419 15.01 -10.33 3.03
C GLN A 419 14.16 -11.58 2.76
N ALA A 420 14.57 -12.40 1.79
CA ALA A 420 13.92 -13.68 1.51
C ALA A 420 14.04 -14.66 2.68
N GLN A 421 15.21 -14.72 3.34
CA GLN A 421 15.41 -15.52 4.54
C GLN A 421 14.49 -15.05 5.68
N GLN A 422 14.36 -13.75 5.90
CA GLN A 422 13.44 -13.21 6.91
C GLN A 422 11.98 -13.61 6.61
N ARG A 423 11.53 -13.47 5.36
CA ARG A 423 10.19 -13.89 4.93
C ARG A 423 9.98 -15.41 5.06
N ALA A 424 11.00 -16.21 4.76
CA ALA A 424 10.99 -17.66 4.92
C ALA A 424 10.90 -18.07 6.40
N ASP A 425 11.67 -17.41 7.27
CA ASP A 425 11.66 -17.65 8.72
C ASP A 425 10.31 -17.24 9.34
N GLU A 426 9.74 -16.11 8.92
CA GLU A 426 8.40 -15.68 9.32
C GLU A 426 7.33 -16.71 8.90
N LYS A 427 7.50 -17.33 7.74
CA LYS A 427 6.60 -18.37 7.23
C LYS A 427 6.70 -19.67 8.04
N ILE A 428 7.91 -20.11 8.37
CA ILE A 428 8.15 -21.31 9.19
C ILE A 428 7.66 -21.08 10.64
N ASN A 429 7.96 -19.92 11.24
CA ASN A 429 7.53 -19.58 12.60
C ASN A 429 6.01 -19.41 12.73
N SER A 430 5.29 -19.20 11.62
CA SER A 430 3.83 -19.09 11.63
C SER A 430 3.11 -20.43 11.85
N VAL A 431 3.82 -21.56 11.74
CA VAL A 431 3.28 -22.93 11.88
C VAL A 431 3.96 -23.78 12.97
N GLU A 432 4.92 -23.21 13.70
CA GLU A 432 5.47 -23.77 14.95
C GLU A 432 4.65 -23.35 16.16
#